data_AF-A0A7V6SXW7-F1
#
_entry.id   AF-A0A7V6SXW7-F1
#
_cell.length_a   1.000
_cell.length_b   1.000
_cell.length_c   1.000
_cell.angle_alpha   90.00
_cell.angle_beta   90.00
_cell.angle_gamma   90.00
#
_symmetry.space_group_name_H-M   'P 1'
#
loop_
_entity.id
_entity.type
_entity.pdbx_description
1 polymer ?
#
loop_
_entity_poly.entity_id
_entity_poly.type
_entity_poly.pdbx_seq_one_letter_code
_entity_poly.pdbx_strand_id
1 'polypeptide(L)' 'MIINGEEYNINRSTAKVTEWDEIYCKVLKEIIDMGELCENRTGVDTLSIPNVSFSIDCKKYFPILETKKVF' A
#
# COMPACT_ATOMS: atom_id res chain seq x y z
N MET A 1 -3.32 -20.04 2.50
CA MET A 1 -4.15 -19.49 1.41
C MET A 1 -4.58 -20.66 0.55
N ILE A 2 -5.87 -20.83 0.27
CA ILE A 2 -6.32 -21.93 -0.59
C ILE A 2 -6.31 -21.46 -2.04
N ILE A 3 -5.57 -22.14 -2.90
CA ILE A 3 -5.51 -21.89 -4.34
C ILE A 3 -5.80 -23.22 -5.02
N ASN A 4 -6.84 -23.27 -5.86
CA ASN A 4 -7.26 -24.49 -6.57
C ASN A 4 -7.49 -25.72 -5.67
N GLY A 5 -7.97 -25.51 -4.44
CA GLY A 5 -8.24 -26.59 -3.48
C GLY A 5 -7.02 -27.07 -2.69
N GLU A 6 -5.83 -26.51 -2.95
CA GLU A 6 -4.61 -26.80 -2.21
C GLU A 6 -4.31 -25.71 -1.17
N GLU A 7 -3.82 -26.11 0.00
CA GLU A 7 -3.44 -25.21 1.08
C GLU A 7 -1.98 -24.74 0.93
N TYR A 8 -1.81 -23.45 0.62
CA TYR A 8 -0.50 -22.80 0.54
C TYR A 8 -0.17 -22.09 1.85
N ASN A 9 0.91 -22.52 2.50
CA ASN A 9 1.48 -21.84 3.67
C ASN A 9 2.40 -20.70 3.22
N ILE A 10 1.97 -19.46 3.45
CA ILE A 10 2.74 -18.26 3.08
C ILE A 10 3.75 -17.98 4.19
N ASN A 11 5.03 -18.14 3.89
CA ASN A 11 6.10 -17.68 4.77
C ASN A 11 6.18 -16.15 4.71
N ARG A 12 5.74 -15.49 5.78
CA ARG A 12 5.80 -14.03 5.91
C ARG A 12 7.06 -13.52 6.59
N SER A 13 7.83 -14.36 7.28
CA SER A 13 9.02 -13.92 8.02
C SER A 13 10.19 -13.55 7.11
N THR A 14 10.22 -14.08 5.89
CA THR A 14 11.24 -13.79 4.87
C THR A 14 10.66 -13.10 3.64
N ALA A 15 9.43 -12.59 3.71
CA ALA A 15 8.81 -11.92 2.58
C ALA A 15 9.62 -10.66 2.22
N LYS A 16 10.07 -10.57 0.97
CA LYS A 16 10.76 -9.39 0.48
C LYS A 16 9.73 -8.32 0.20
N VAL A 17 9.85 -7.17 0.86
CA VAL A 17 9.00 -6.00 0.58
C VAL A 17 9.57 -5.32 -0.67
N THR A 18 8.70 -4.98 -1.63
CA THR A 18 9.13 -4.23 -2.81
C THR A 18 9.34 -2.76 -2.47
N GLU A 19 10.18 -2.06 -3.23
CA GLU A 19 10.34 -0.60 -3.08
C GLU A 19 9.00 0.14 -3.18
N TRP A 20 8.08 -0.36 -4.03
CA TRP A 20 6.75 0.22 -4.15
C TRP A 20 5.91 0.02 -2.88
N ASP A 21 5.90 -1.19 -2.30
CA ASP A 21 5.19 -1.46 -1.05
C ASP A 21 5.75 -0.62 0.11
N GLU A 22 7.07 -0.39 0.16
CA GLU A 22 7.71 0.46 1.16
C GLU A 22 7.25 1.92 1.04
N ILE A 23 7.28 2.49 -0.16
CA ILE A 23 6.82 3.86 -0.43
C ILE A 23 5.35 3.99 -0.05
N TYR A 24 4.49 3.09 -0.52
CA TYR A 24 3.06 3.10 -0.24
C TYR A 24 2.77 3.03 1.27
N CYS A 25 3.40 2.10 1.99
CA CYS A 25 3.22 1.96 3.43
C CYS A 25 3.74 3.18 4.21
N LYS A 26 4.84 3.79 3.76
CA LYS A 26 5.39 5.00 4.39
C LYS A 26 4.41 6.17 4.29
N VAL A 27 3.86 6.40 3.11
CA VAL A 27 2.87 7.48 2.88
C VAL A 27 1.61 7.25 3.71
N LEU A 28 1.12 6.00 3.78
CA LEU A 28 -0.04 5.69 4.62
C LEU A 28 0.21 5.98 6.11
N LYS A 29 1.38 5.61 6.63
CA LYS A 29 1.75 5.92 8.02
C LYS A 29 1.78 7.43 8.26
N GLU A 30 2.36 8.19 7.33
CA GLU A 30 2.40 9.65 7.43
C GLU A 30 0.99 10.27 7.46
N ILE A 31 0.06 9.76 6.65
CA ILE A 31 -1.35 10.20 6.69
C ILE A 31 -2.01 9.86 8.03
N ILE A 32 -1.76 8.67 8.57
CA ILE A 32 -2.35 8.24 9.85
C ILE A 32 -1.79 9.07 11.02
N ASP A 33 -0.49 9.33 11.02
CA ASP A 33 0.20 9.97 12.13
C ASP A 33 0.08 11.51 12.10
N MET A 34 0.03 12.11 10.91
CA MET A 34 0.12 13.57 10.71
C MET A 34 -1.05 14.17 9.93
N GLY A 35 -1.96 13.36 9.39
CA GLY A 35 -3.06 13.86 8.56
C GLY A 35 -4.08 14.67 9.35
N GLU A 36 -4.57 15.73 8.73
CA GLU A 36 -5.68 16.52 9.27
C GLU A 36 -7.02 15.87 8.89
N LEU A 37 -7.99 15.91 9.81
CA LEU A 37 -9.35 15.47 9.53
C LEU A 37 -10.03 16.47 8.57
N CYS A 38 -10.45 15.99 7.41
CA CYS A 38 -11.07 16.78 6.37
C CYS A 38 -12.40 16.16 5.94
N GLU A 39 -13.47 16.96 6.00
CA GLU A 39 -14.75 16.65 5.35
C GLU A 39 -14.59 16.67 3.83
N ASN A 40 -15.31 15.80 3.12
CA ASN A 40 -15.26 15.76 1.66
C ASN A 40 -16.63 15.45 1.01
N ARG A 41 -16.69 15.57 -0.34
CA ARG A 41 -17.93 15.46 -1.13
C ARG A 41 -18.67 14.12 -0.97
N THR A 42 -18.00 13.07 -0.50
CA THR A 42 -18.61 11.74 -0.33
C THR A 42 -19.45 11.63 0.95
N GLY A 43 -19.29 12.56 1.89
CA GLY A 43 -19.92 12.50 3.22
C GLY A 43 -19.21 11.56 4.20
N VAL A 44 -18.05 11.01 3.84
CA VAL A 44 -17.18 10.24 4.75
C VAL A 44 -15.87 10.99 4.88
N ASP A 45 -15.55 11.44 6.10
CA ASP A 45 -14.35 12.22 6.37
C ASP A 45 -13.06 11.43 6.12
N THR A 46 -11.98 12.15 5.88
CA THR A 46 -10.66 11.60 5.54
C THR A 46 -9.57 12.23 6.38
N LEU A 47 -8.51 11.48 6.68
CA LEU A 47 -7.23 12.07 7.07
C LEU A 47 -6.46 12.45 5.80
N SER A 48 -5.96 13.68 5.72
CA SER A 48 -5.28 14.18 4.52
C SER A 48 -3.98 14.91 4.87
N ILE A 49 -2.98 14.76 3.99
CA ILE A 49 -1.74 15.54 4.01
C ILE A 49 -1.58 16.25 2.65
N PRO A 50 -1.03 17.47 2.61
CA PRO A 50 -0.78 18.16 1.35
C PRO A 50 0.41 17.53 0.63
N ASN A 51 0.24 17.28 -0.68
CA ASN A 51 1.31 16.97 -1.64
C ASN A 51 2.23 15.77 -1.29
N VAL A 52 2.03 14.65 -1.97
CA VAL A 52 2.97 13.52 -1.95
C VAL A 52 3.49 13.26 -3.37
N SER A 53 4.80 13.11 -3.52
CA SER A 53 5.44 12.76 -4.78
C SER A 53 6.36 11.57 -4.61
N PHE A 54 6.31 10.63 -5.54
CA PHE A 54 7.21 9.48 -5.60
C PHE A 54 7.55 9.14 -7.06
N SER A 55 8.66 8.44 -7.26
CA SER A 55 9.12 7.96 -8.56
C SER A 55 9.40 6.47 -8.45
N ILE A 56 9.01 5.72 -9.49
CA ILE A 56 9.21 4.27 -9.57
C ILE A 56 9.87 3.95 -10.90
N ASP A 57 10.89 3.09 -10.87
CA ASP A 57 11.56 2.62 -12.08
C ASP A 57 10.83 1.41 -12.68
N CYS A 58 9.89 1.67 -13.58
CA CYS A 58 9.12 0.64 -14.27
C CYS A 58 9.96 -0.26 -15.20
N LYS A 59 11.24 0.04 -15.46
CA LYS A 59 12.13 -0.88 -16.17
C LYS A 59 12.56 -2.05 -15.29
N LYS A 60 12.60 -1.86 -13.96
CA LYS A 60 13.02 -2.89 -13.00
C LYS A 60 11.88 -3.83 -12.63
N TYR A 61 10.67 -3.30 -12.45
CA TYR A 61 9.50 -4.06 -12.04
C TYR A 61 8.20 -3.32 -12.38
N PHE A 62 7.09 -4.07 -12.41
CA PHE A 62 5.76 -3.48 -12.56
C PHE A 62 5.22 -3.06 -11.17
N PRO A 63 4.78 -1.81 -10.96
CA PRO A 63 4.40 -1.28 -9.64
C PRO A 63 3.02 -1.76 -9.20
N ILE A 64 2.88 -3.05 -8.95
CA ILE A 64 1.70 -3.64 -8.31
C ILE A 64 1.97 -3.80 -6.80
N LEU A 65 1.00 -3.46 -5.96
CA LEU A 65 1.13 -3.67 -4.52
C LEU A 65 1.07 -5.17 -4.22
N GLU A 66 2.00 -5.65 -3.40
CA GLU A 66 2.06 -7.05 -2.95
C GLU A 66 1.62 -7.19 -1.48
N THR A 67 1.54 -6.07 -0.75
CA THR A 67 0.99 -5.99 0.62
C THR A 67 -0.48 -6.39 0.72
N LYS A 68 -1.23 -6.31 -0.39
CA LYS A 68 -2.60 -6.83 -0.52
C LYS A 68 -2.84 -7.26 -1.96
N LYS A 69 -3.76 -8.21 -2.17
CA LYS A 69 -4.24 -8.52 -3.52
C LYS A 69 -4.96 -7.30 -4.11
N VAL A 70 -4.44 -6.76 -5.21
CA VAL A 70 -5.05 -5.68 -5.99
C VAL A 70 -5.98 -6.27 -7.07
N PHE A 71 -7.09 -5.58 -7.37
CA PHE A 71 -8.08 -5.96 -8.39
C PHE A 71 -7.89 -5.14 -9.67
#